data_AF-A0A378I298-F1
#
_entry.id   AF-A0A378I298-F1
#
_cell.length_a   1.000
_cell.length_b   1.000
_cell.length_c   1.000
_cell.angle_alpha   90.00
_cell.angle_beta   90.00
_cell.angle_gamma   90.00
#
_symmetry.space_group_name_H-M   'P 1'
#
loop_
_entity.id
_entity.type
_entity.pdbx_description
1 polymer ?
#
loop_
_entity_poly.entity_id
_entity_poly.type
_entity_poly.pdbx_seq_one_letter_code
_entity_poly.pdbx_strand_id
1 'polypeptide(L)'
;MGKTLIYTDFDGTITGRDGSKTVFSTFYASLQQAPDKNNYRLSPLKNNEEVQQLFRTKFGEFTSDFDYTKEDADMLMHKDAVIFFHELLQQENVIISIVTKNRADYIQAMLQYQGFSAEEINKINIMDSGRKYTDVNWHIQQQKGNESIDSIYIMDDSQADYRAMIQAAQANGYAYCVSAHNEGVGQFKWSVYLDDIQRALQTQMEEAPLEIESPDSPAFYPAFSLSPLVTSSGVTTFGVFTPAIPSLQVPDDVDKVEQTSLNV
;
A
#
# COMPACT_ATOMS: atom_id res chain seq x y z
N MET A 1 -0.97 12.38 -12.94
CA MET A 1 -0.64 10.99 -13.31
C MET A 1 -1.43 10.10 -12.37
N GLY A 2 -2.06 9.02 -12.83
CA GLY A 2 -2.79 8.18 -11.90
C GLY A 2 -1.87 7.28 -11.08
N LYS A 3 -2.43 6.72 -10.02
CA LYS A 3 -1.72 5.90 -9.05
C LYS A 3 -1.78 4.43 -9.41
N THR A 4 -0.67 3.74 -9.13
CA THR A 4 -0.61 2.29 -9.09
C THR A 4 -0.63 1.85 -7.63
N LEU A 5 -1.64 1.06 -7.24
CA LEU A 5 -1.74 0.47 -5.91
C LEU A 5 -1.25 -0.97 -5.94
N ILE A 6 -0.43 -1.35 -4.97
CA ILE A 6 0.13 -2.70 -4.86
C ILE A 6 -0.27 -3.25 -3.50
N TYR A 7 -1.05 -4.32 -3.49
CA TYR A 7 -1.45 -5.06 -2.31
C TYR A 7 -0.80 -6.43 -2.33
N THR A 8 -0.04 -6.75 -1.29
CA THR A 8 0.65 -8.04 -1.21
C THR A 8 0.51 -8.62 0.19
N ASP A 9 0.31 -9.93 0.29
CA ASP A 9 0.58 -10.65 1.53
C ASP A 9 2.09 -10.64 1.85
N PHE A 10 2.43 -10.99 3.09
CA PHE A 10 3.82 -11.11 3.53
C PHE A 10 4.33 -12.55 3.50
N ASP A 11 3.77 -13.42 4.35
CA ASP A 11 4.34 -14.73 4.65
C ASP A 11 3.89 -15.78 3.64
N GLY A 12 4.81 -16.22 2.78
CA GLY A 12 4.53 -17.16 1.70
C GLY A 12 4.33 -16.48 0.35
N THR A 13 4.15 -15.15 0.35
CA THR A 13 4.08 -14.32 -0.85
C THR A 13 5.41 -13.59 -1.06
N ILE A 14 5.76 -12.66 -0.18
CA ILE A 14 7.05 -11.94 -0.22
C ILE A 14 8.16 -12.86 0.29
N THR A 15 7.91 -13.59 1.37
CA THR A 15 8.84 -14.57 1.92
C THR A 15 8.64 -15.95 1.28
N GLY A 16 9.64 -16.82 1.42
CA GLY A 16 9.59 -18.21 0.97
C GLY A 16 8.92 -19.18 1.95
N ARG A 17 8.29 -18.69 3.04
CA ARG A 17 7.72 -19.53 4.09
C ARG A 17 6.33 -19.05 4.48
N ASP A 18 5.39 -19.99 4.50
CA ASP A 18 4.01 -19.71 4.90
C ASP A 18 3.91 -19.16 6.33
N GLY A 19 2.89 -18.32 6.55
CA GLY A 19 2.71 -17.63 7.83
C GLY A 19 2.62 -18.55 9.04
N SER A 20 1.97 -19.71 8.91
CA SER A 20 1.83 -20.65 10.04
C SER A 20 3.17 -21.24 10.46
N LYS A 21 4.03 -21.61 9.51
CA LYS A 21 5.38 -22.09 9.78
C LYS A 21 6.30 -20.98 10.26
N THR A 22 6.09 -19.74 9.81
CA THR A 22 6.88 -18.59 10.24
C THR A 22 6.61 -18.23 11.71
N VAL A 23 5.36 -17.93 12.06
CA VAL A 23 5.02 -17.36 13.38
C VAL A 23 5.18 -18.34 14.54
N PHE A 24 5.18 -19.65 14.26
CA PHE A 24 5.42 -20.70 15.25
C PHE A 24 6.83 -21.30 15.19
N SER A 25 7.73 -20.71 14.40
CA SER A 25 9.13 -21.15 14.34
C SER A 25 9.92 -20.80 15.60
N THR A 26 10.99 -21.55 15.85
CA THR A 26 11.92 -21.28 16.96
C THR A 26 12.59 -19.92 16.82
N PHE A 27 12.97 -19.53 15.60
CA PHE A 27 13.58 -18.23 15.36
C PHE A 27 12.60 -17.08 15.66
N TYR A 28 11.36 -17.16 15.18
CA TYR A 28 10.34 -16.15 15.45
C TYR A 28 10.06 -15.99 16.95
N ALA A 29 9.92 -17.11 17.67
CA ALA A 29 9.80 -17.10 19.14
C ALA A 29 11.03 -16.44 19.81
N SER A 30 12.23 -16.64 19.26
CA SER A 30 13.44 -16.01 19.80
C SER A 30 13.45 -14.48 19.70
N LEU A 31 12.65 -13.88 18.80
CA LEU A 31 12.54 -12.43 18.68
C LEU A 31 11.70 -11.80 19.81
N GLN A 32 10.92 -12.60 20.54
CA GLN A 32 9.97 -12.13 21.55
C GLN A 32 10.62 -12.03 22.94
N GLN A 33 10.13 -11.12 23.78
CA GLN A 33 10.60 -10.99 25.17
C GLN A 33 10.15 -12.17 26.04
N ALA A 34 8.88 -12.56 25.91
CA ALA A 34 8.25 -13.66 26.64
C ALA A 34 7.41 -14.49 25.67
N PRO A 35 7.99 -15.50 24.99
CA PRO A 35 7.32 -16.16 23.89
C PRO A 35 6.09 -16.97 24.33
N ASP A 36 4.94 -16.71 23.72
CA ASP A 36 3.72 -17.50 23.88
C ASP A 36 3.43 -18.28 22.60
N LYS A 37 3.52 -19.61 22.69
CA LYS A 37 3.29 -20.52 21.56
C LYS A 37 1.84 -20.51 21.06
N ASN A 38 0.89 -20.07 21.88
CA ASN A 38 -0.51 -20.00 21.51
C ASN A 38 -0.92 -18.60 21.04
N ASN A 39 -0.16 -17.57 21.39
CA ASN A 39 -0.52 -16.20 21.09
C ASN A 39 0.69 -15.27 20.84
N TYR A 40 1.38 -15.52 19.73
CA TYR A 40 2.57 -14.76 19.32
C TYR A 40 2.33 -13.25 19.15
N ARG A 41 1.08 -12.81 18.96
CA ARG A 41 0.72 -11.40 18.78
C ARG A 41 0.73 -10.62 20.09
N LEU A 42 0.53 -11.29 21.23
CA LEU A 42 0.52 -10.63 22.54
C LEU A 42 1.91 -10.48 23.15
N SER A 43 2.87 -11.30 22.74
CA SER A 43 4.25 -11.26 23.23
C SER A 43 5.03 -10.17 22.49
N PRO A 44 5.41 -9.03 23.11
CA PRO A 44 6.17 -7.98 22.43
C PRO A 44 7.51 -8.51 21.91
N LEU A 45 7.96 -7.96 20.78
CA LEU A 45 9.33 -8.18 20.32
C LEU A 45 10.33 -7.57 21.31
N LYS A 46 11.55 -8.10 21.28
CA LYS A 46 12.72 -7.44 21.87
C LYS A 46 12.94 -6.06 21.23
N ASN A 47 13.85 -5.27 21.80
CA ASN A 47 14.20 -3.98 21.19
C ASN A 47 14.84 -4.18 19.81
N ASN A 48 14.90 -3.10 19.02
CA ASN A 48 15.35 -3.15 17.64
C ASN A 48 16.78 -3.71 17.53
N GLU A 49 17.70 -3.24 18.38
CA GLU A 49 19.10 -3.67 18.39
C GLU A 49 19.25 -5.18 18.62
N GLU A 50 18.52 -5.72 19.61
CA GLU A 50 18.50 -7.16 19.90
C GLU A 50 17.88 -7.97 18.76
N VAL A 51 16.77 -7.51 18.19
CA VAL A 51 16.12 -8.17 17.05
C VAL A 51 17.05 -8.22 15.85
N GLN A 52 17.67 -7.10 15.49
CA GLN A 52 18.62 -7.03 14.37
C GLN A 52 19.84 -7.92 14.62
N GLN A 53 20.33 -7.99 15.86
CA GLN A 53 21.42 -8.88 16.22
C GLN A 53 21.02 -10.35 16.09
N LEU A 54 19.79 -10.72 16.43
CA LEU A 54 19.28 -12.09 16.24
C LEU A 54 19.18 -12.47 14.77
N PHE A 55 18.70 -11.56 13.90
CA PHE A 55 18.72 -11.78 12.45
C PHE A 55 20.14 -12.01 11.93
N ARG A 56 21.09 -11.11 12.24
CA ARG A 56 22.50 -11.28 11.84
C ARG A 56 23.12 -12.57 12.39
N THR A 57 22.80 -12.94 13.63
CA THR A 57 23.31 -14.18 14.24
C THR A 57 22.78 -15.42 13.52
N LYS A 58 21.50 -15.43 13.12
CA LYS A 58 20.85 -16.56 12.47
C LYS A 58 21.24 -16.70 11.00
N PHE A 59 21.27 -15.60 10.26
CA PHE A 59 21.37 -15.60 8.80
C PHE A 59 22.72 -15.07 8.27
N GLY A 60 23.49 -14.39 9.12
CA GLY A 60 24.68 -13.63 8.73
C GLY A 60 24.36 -12.20 8.32
N GLU A 61 25.38 -11.46 7.91
CA GLU A 61 25.21 -10.12 7.33
C GLU A 61 24.44 -10.20 6.01
N PHE A 62 23.47 -9.33 5.83
CA PHE A 62 22.77 -9.19 4.56
C PHE A 62 23.61 -8.34 3.60
N THR A 63 23.84 -8.87 2.40
CA THR A 63 24.63 -8.22 1.34
C THR A 63 23.98 -8.49 -0.01
N SER A 64 24.42 -7.82 -1.07
CA SER A 64 23.94 -8.07 -2.43
C SER A 64 24.12 -9.53 -2.88
N ASP A 65 25.15 -10.21 -2.36
CA ASP A 65 25.49 -11.60 -2.67
C ASP A 65 25.00 -12.58 -1.58
N PHE A 66 23.93 -12.22 -0.86
CA PHE A 66 23.39 -13.06 0.21
C PHE A 66 23.03 -14.47 -0.29
N ASP A 67 23.47 -15.48 0.46
CA ASP A 67 23.20 -16.88 0.14
C ASP A 67 21.82 -17.32 0.63
N TYR A 68 20.86 -17.34 -0.28
CA TYR A 68 19.48 -17.80 -0.03
C TYR A 68 19.34 -19.33 0.05
N THR A 69 20.43 -20.10 0.00
CA THR A 69 20.39 -21.56 0.17
C THR A 69 20.60 -22.01 1.62
N LYS A 70 20.91 -21.07 2.52
CA LYS A 70 21.09 -21.33 3.95
C LYS A 70 19.81 -21.87 4.60
N GLU A 71 19.99 -22.60 5.70
CA GLU A 71 18.88 -23.07 6.53
C GLU A 71 18.01 -21.89 6.98
N ASP A 72 16.69 -22.06 6.89
CA ASP A 72 15.68 -21.05 7.21
C ASP A 72 15.72 -19.77 6.35
N ALA A 73 16.53 -19.69 5.28
CA ALA A 73 16.55 -18.51 4.40
C ALA A 73 15.20 -18.25 3.71
N ASP A 74 14.35 -19.26 3.61
CA ASP A 74 12.95 -19.14 3.18
C ASP A 74 12.09 -18.29 4.13
N MET A 75 12.54 -18.02 5.36
CA MET A 75 11.89 -17.03 6.24
C MET A 75 12.05 -15.59 5.76
N LEU A 76 13.08 -15.30 4.97
CA LEU A 76 13.39 -13.95 4.49
C LEU A 76 12.60 -13.63 3.22
N MET A 77 12.55 -12.35 2.84
CA MET A 77 12.03 -11.92 1.55
C MET A 77 12.85 -12.56 0.42
N HIS A 78 12.19 -13.04 -0.62
CA HIS A 78 12.88 -13.53 -1.81
C HIS A 78 13.72 -12.43 -2.46
N LYS A 79 14.89 -12.77 -3.04
CA LYS A 79 15.81 -11.79 -3.65
C LYS A 79 15.12 -10.87 -4.67
N ASP A 80 14.24 -11.43 -5.49
CA ASP A 80 13.55 -10.67 -6.54
C ASP A 80 12.45 -9.79 -5.95
N ALA A 81 11.88 -10.16 -4.80
CA ALA A 81 10.96 -9.30 -4.05
C ALA A 81 11.70 -8.10 -3.44
N VAL A 82 12.91 -8.31 -2.91
CA VAL A 82 13.75 -7.20 -2.40
C VAL A 82 14.01 -6.18 -3.50
N ILE A 83 14.41 -6.63 -4.71
CA ILE A 83 14.60 -5.76 -5.88
C ILE A 83 13.30 -5.05 -6.25
N PHE A 84 12.19 -5.79 -6.37
CA PHE A 84 10.88 -5.22 -6.69
C PHE A 84 10.50 -4.06 -5.77
N PHE A 85 10.68 -4.21 -4.46
CA PHE A 85 10.34 -3.16 -3.50
C PHE A 85 11.28 -1.96 -3.61
N HIS A 86 12.61 -2.16 -3.67
CA HIS A 86 13.55 -1.04 -3.79
C HIS A 86 13.29 -0.20 -5.05
N GLU A 87 13.01 -0.84 -6.18
CA GLU A 87 12.76 -0.15 -7.45
C GLU A 87 11.44 0.65 -7.43
N LEU A 88 10.38 0.05 -6.88
CA LEU A 88 9.06 0.68 -6.89
C LEU A 88 8.86 1.73 -5.80
N LEU A 89 9.61 1.66 -4.69
CA LEU A 89 9.58 2.70 -3.63
C LEU A 89 10.23 4.03 -4.07
N GLN A 90 10.90 4.05 -5.21
CA GLN A 90 11.40 5.28 -5.84
C GLN A 90 10.32 6.00 -6.67
N GLN A 91 9.20 5.34 -6.96
CA GLN A 91 8.14 5.88 -7.82
C GLN A 91 7.06 6.57 -6.98
N GLU A 92 6.89 7.88 -7.13
CA GLU A 92 5.94 8.66 -6.32
C GLU A 92 4.47 8.27 -6.54
N ASN A 93 4.13 7.76 -7.73
CA ASN A 93 2.79 7.33 -8.09
C ASN A 93 2.52 5.85 -7.77
N VAL A 94 3.45 5.16 -7.10
CA VAL A 94 3.26 3.78 -6.63
C VAL A 94 3.04 3.77 -5.12
N ILE A 95 1.98 3.11 -4.67
CA ILE A 95 1.71 2.88 -3.25
C ILE A 95 1.76 1.39 -2.96
N ILE A 96 2.72 0.98 -2.12
CA ILE A 96 2.88 -0.41 -1.70
C ILE A 96 2.24 -0.62 -0.34
N SER A 97 1.35 -1.61 -0.27
CA SER A 97 0.63 -2.01 0.94
C SER A 97 0.83 -3.50 1.21
N ILE A 98 1.42 -3.83 2.37
CA ILE A 98 1.53 -5.20 2.86
C ILE A 98 0.29 -5.49 3.71
N VAL A 99 -0.55 -6.44 3.29
CA VAL A 99 -1.80 -6.81 3.97
C VAL A 99 -1.65 -8.19 4.60
N THR A 100 -1.48 -8.23 5.92
CA THR A 100 -0.97 -9.42 6.61
C THR A 100 -1.79 -9.80 7.85
N LYS A 101 -1.66 -11.07 8.25
CA LYS A 101 -2.06 -11.58 9.58
C LYS A 101 -0.89 -11.63 10.56
N ASN A 102 0.33 -11.36 10.10
CA ASN A 102 1.51 -11.18 10.93
C ASN A 102 1.51 -9.78 11.57
N ARG A 103 2.55 -9.43 12.32
CA ARG A 103 2.68 -8.16 13.05
C ARG A 103 3.58 -7.16 12.31
N ALA A 104 3.21 -5.89 12.33
CA ALA A 104 3.92 -4.86 11.57
C ALA A 104 5.39 -4.66 11.99
N ASP A 105 5.68 -4.71 13.29
CA ASP A 105 7.03 -4.56 13.84
C ASP A 105 7.99 -5.70 13.45
N TYR A 106 7.49 -6.93 13.24
CA TYR A 106 8.30 -8.02 12.65
C TYR A 106 8.66 -7.73 11.20
N ILE A 107 7.69 -7.29 10.40
CA ILE A 107 7.89 -6.96 8.99
C ILE A 107 8.90 -5.81 8.85
N GLN A 108 8.76 -4.76 9.66
CA GLN A 108 9.72 -3.65 9.70
C GLN A 108 11.13 -4.11 10.07
N ALA A 109 11.25 -5.00 11.06
CA ALA A 109 12.54 -5.55 11.45
C ALA A 109 13.18 -6.40 10.33
N MET A 110 12.40 -7.19 9.60
CA MET A 110 12.88 -7.96 8.45
C MET A 110 13.33 -7.04 7.30
N LEU A 111 12.52 -6.04 6.96
CA LEU A 111 12.88 -5.03 5.95
C LEU A 111 14.20 -4.34 6.33
N GLN A 112 14.33 -3.88 7.57
CA GLN A 112 15.57 -3.26 8.04
C GLN A 112 16.77 -4.22 7.95
N TYR A 113 16.59 -5.49 8.32
CA TYR A 113 17.64 -6.49 8.19
C TYR A 113 18.08 -6.69 6.72
N GLN A 114 17.13 -6.67 5.78
CA GLN A 114 17.38 -6.83 4.34
C GLN A 114 17.75 -5.52 3.63
N GLY A 115 18.19 -4.50 4.38
CA GLY A 115 18.83 -3.31 3.82
C GLY A 115 17.88 -2.17 3.45
N PHE A 116 16.59 -2.26 3.78
CA PHE A 116 15.67 -1.14 3.59
C PHE A 116 15.98 0.00 4.56
N SER A 117 16.08 1.21 4.03
CA SER A 117 16.23 2.43 4.82
C SER A 117 14.97 2.76 5.60
N ALA A 118 15.10 3.58 6.65
CA ALA A 118 13.94 4.06 7.40
C ALA A 118 12.96 4.85 6.51
N GLU A 119 13.45 5.57 5.50
CA GLU A 119 12.60 6.29 4.55
C GLU A 119 11.77 5.32 3.71
N GLU A 120 12.39 4.27 3.18
CA GLU A 120 11.69 3.25 2.39
C GLU A 120 10.66 2.49 3.23
N ILE A 121 11.02 2.10 4.46
CA ILE A 121 10.10 1.42 5.38
C ILE A 121 8.88 2.30 5.67
N ASN A 122 9.08 3.62 5.84
CA ASN A 122 7.99 4.56 6.09
C ASN A 122 7.06 4.78 4.89
N LYS A 123 7.49 4.46 3.66
CA LYS A 123 6.66 4.50 2.45
C LYS A 123 5.77 3.27 2.30
N ILE A 124 6.09 2.16 2.99
CA ILE A 124 5.29 0.92 2.93
C ILE A 124 4.15 1.00 3.94
N ASN A 125 2.91 0.86 3.46
CA ASN A 125 1.76 0.75 4.34
C ASN A 125 1.58 -0.70 4.84
N ILE A 126 1.78 -0.95 6.13
CA ILE A 126 1.61 -2.30 6.70
C ILE A 126 0.25 -2.37 7.40
N MET A 127 -0.68 -3.12 6.80
CA MET A 127 -2.03 -3.36 7.31
C MET A 127 -2.07 -4.74 7.99
N ASP A 128 -1.96 -4.74 9.32
CA ASP A 128 -1.75 -5.96 10.10
C ASP A 128 -2.96 -6.37 10.95
N SER A 129 -4.16 -5.92 10.57
CA SER A 129 -5.41 -6.23 11.28
C SER A 129 -5.82 -7.71 11.16
N GLY A 130 -5.28 -8.39 10.13
CA GLY A 130 -5.64 -9.75 9.74
C GLY A 130 -6.95 -9.86 8.94
N ARG A 131 -7.62 -8.75 8.62
CA ARG A 131 -8.89 -8.71 7.87
C ARG A 131 -8.70 -8.09 6.48
N LYS A 132 -8.13 -8.87 5.57
CA LYS A 132 -7.65 -8.37 4.26
C LYS A 132 -8.70 -7.64 3.42
N TYR A 133 -9.93 -8.16 3.34
CA TYR A 133 -11.02 -7.46 2.63
C TYR A 133 -11.25 -6.06 3.23
N THR A 134 -11.34 -5.97 4.56
CA THR A 134 -11.62 -4.72 5.26
C THR A 134 -10.49 -3.73 5.07
N ASP A 135 -9.24 -4.18 5.21
CA ASP A 135 -8.04 -3.35 5.07
C ASP A 135 -7.92 -2.76 3.65
N VAL A 136 -8.02 -3.62 2.63
CA VAL A 136 -7.96 -3.19 1.23
C VAL A 136 -9.14 -2.27 0.89
N ASN A 137 -10.35 -2.64 1.29
CA ASN A 137 -11.55 -1.83 1.01
C ASN A 137 -11.43 -0.44 1.62
N TRP A 138 -11.03 -0.36 2.89
CA TRP A 138 -10.85 0.91 3.58
C TRP A 138 -9.75 1.73 2.91
N HIS A 139 -8.60 1.12 2.58
CA HIS A 139 -7.50 1.84 1.93
C HIS A 139 -7.90 2.41 0.56
N ILE A 140 -8.57 1.62 -0.30
CA ILE A 140 -9.03 2.10 -1.60
C ILE A 140 -9.99 3.29 -1.43
N GLN A 141 -10.90 3.24 -0.46
CA GLN A 141 -11.82 4.35 -0.18
C GLN A 141 -11.08 5.64 0.21
N GLN A 142 -9.97 5.54 0.95
CA GLN A 142 -9.12 6.70 1.28
C GLN A 142 -8.40 7.27 0.04
N GLN A 143 -8.09 6.44 -0.96
CA GLN A 143 -7.40 6.89 -2.17
C GLN A 143 -8.31 7.59 -3.19
N LYS A 144 -9.62 7.30 -3.18
CA LYS A 144 -10.60 7.84 -4.15
C LYS A 144 -10.67 9.37 -4.22
N GLY A 145 -10.24 10.09 -3.18
CA GLY A 145 -10.29 11.55 -3.13
C GLY A 145 -9.04 12.28 -3.62
N ASN A 146 -7.94 11.55 -3.88
CA ASN A 146 -6.64 12.18 -4.10
C ASN A 146 -6.29 12.27 -5.59
N GLU A 147 -6.30 11.15 -6.30
CA GLU A 147 -5.94 11.04 -7.73
C GLU A 147 -6.66 9.82 -8.35
N SER A 148 -6.67 9.70 -9.70
CA SER A 148 -7.19 8.49 -10.34
C SER A 148 -6.34 7.27 -9.97
N ILE A 149 -6.97 6.12 -9.81
CA ILE A 149 -6.28 4.84 -9.66
C ILE A 149 -6.29 4.17 -11.03
N ASP A 150 -5.11 4.03 -11.62
CA ASP A 150 -4.96 3.52 -12.98
C ASP A 150 -4.74 2.01 -12.98
N SER A 151 -4.12 1.47 -11.93
CA SER A 151 -3.83 0.03 -11.82
C SER A 151 -3.78 -0.43 -10.37
N ILE A 152 -4.23 -1.65 -10.14
CA ILE A 152 -4.19 -2.33 -8.84
C ILE A 152 -3.53 -3.70 -9.02
N TYR A 153 -2.44 -3.96 -8.30
CA TYR A 153 -1.78 -5.25 -8.24
C TYR A 153 -2.15 -5.95 -6.94
N ILE A 154 -2.52 -7.24 -7.00
CA ILE A 154 -2.89 -8.04 -5.83
C ILE A 154 -2.13 -9.36 -5.84
N MET A 155 -1.29 -9.62 -4.83
CA MET A 155 -0.48 -10.84 -4.69
C MET A 155 -0.72 -11.49 -3.33
N ASP A 156 -1.08 -12.78 -3.33
CA ASP A 156 -1.33 -13.53 -2.08
C ASP A 156 -1.28 -15.03 -2.38
N ASP A 157 -0.59 -15.82 -1.58
CA ASP A 157 -0.47 -17.27 -1.73
C ASP A 157 -1.74 -18.00 -1.24
N SER A 158 -2.45 -17.41 -0.28
CA SER A 158 -3.71 -17.94 0.25
C SER A 158 -4.86 -17.61 -0.70
N GLN A 159 -5.41 -18.64 -1.35
CA GLN A 159 -6.53 -18.49 -2.27
C GLN A 159 -7.74 -17.75 -1.67
N ALA A 160 -7.99 -17.91 -0.37
CA ALA A 160 -9.09 -17.24 0.32
C ALA A 160 -8.80 -15.75 0.54
N ASP A 161 -7.58 -15.43 1.00
CA ASP A 161 -7.16 -14.05 1.27
C ASP A 161 -6.96 -13.25 -0.03
N TYR A 162 -6.40 -13.88 -1.07
CA TYR A 162 -6.37 -13.40 -2.46
C TYR A 162 -7.76 -12.94 -2.95
N ARG A 163 -8.77 -13.81 -2.83
CA ARG A 163 -10.14 -13.51 -3.27
C ARG A 163 -10.74 -12.36 -2.46
N ALA A 164 -10.47 -12.31 -1.17
CA ALA A 164 -10.95 -11.24 -0.29
C ALA A 164 -10.40 -9.87 -0.73
N MET A 165 -9.13 -9.77 -1.10
CA MET A 165 -8.54 -8.52 -1.59
C MET A 165 -9.10 -8.11 -2.96
N ILE A 166 -9.30 -9.06 -3.88
CA ILE A 166 -9.95 -8.77 -5.18
C ILE A 166 -11.38 -8.27 -4.98
N GLN A 167 -12.16 -8.93 -4.12
CA GLN A 167 -13.54 -8.53 -3.82
C GLN A 167 -13.60 -7.10 -3.29
N ALA A 168 -12.63 -6.69 -2.47
CA ALA A 168 -12.54 -5.31 -1.99
C ALA A 168 -12.28 -4.31 -3.13
N ALA A 169 -11.39 -4.61 -4.07
CA ALA A 169 -11.16 -3.77 -5.25
C ALA A 169 -12.41 -3.68 -6.15
N GLN A 170 -13.07 -4.82 -6.39
CA GLN A 170 -14.29 -4.89 -7.19
C GLN A 170 -15.46 -4.13 -6.56
N ALA A 171 -15.65 -4.25 -5.24
CA ALA A 171 -16.67 -3.50 -4.49
C ALA A 171 -16.45 -1.98 -4.59
N ASN A 172 -15.23 -1.54 -4.90
CA ASN A 172 -14.89 -0.15 -5.11
C ASN A 172 -14.95 0.32 -6.57
N GLY A 173 -15.32 -0.55 -7.50
CA GLY A 173 -15.48 -0.22 -8.93
C GLY A 173 -14.23 -0.43 -9.79
N TYR A 174 -13.17 -1.04 -9.25
CA TYR A 174 -11.87 -1.20 -9.94
C TYR A 174 -11.68 -2.57 -10.58
N ALA A 175 -12.76 -3.29 -10.91
CA ALA A 175 -12.66 -4.64 -11.46
C ALA A 175 -11.84 -4.74 -12.77
N TYR A 176 -11.79 -3.66 -13.56
CA TYR A 176 -11.17 -3.65 -14.88
C TYR A 176 -9.66 -3.35 -14.88
N CYS A 177 -9.12 -2.82 -13.78
CA CYS A 177 -7.71 -2.42 -13.67
C CYS A 177 -6.94 -3.25 -12.62
N VAL A 178 -7.48 -4.42 -12.24
CA VAL A 178 -6.84 -5.34 -11.29
C VAL A 178 -6.00 -6.38 -12.05
N SER A 179 -4.70 -6.40 -11.78
CA SER A 179 -3.80 -7.53 -12.10
C SER A 179 -3.54 -8.32 -10.82
N ALA A 180 -4.01 -9.57 -10.76
CA ALA A 180 -3.99 -10.33 -9.52
C ALA A 180 -3.33 -11.71 -9.70
N HIS A 181 -2.39 -12.03 -8.82
CA HIS A 181 -1.57 -13.24 -8.84
C HIS A 181 -1.74 -14.06 -7.57
N ASN A 182 -2.19 -15.32 -7.70
CA ASN A 182 -2.23 -16.31 -6.63
C ASN A 182 -1.29 -17.44 -7.01
N GLU A 183 -0.07 -17.39 -6.49
CA GLU A 183 0.98 -18.36 -6.77
C GLU A 183 1.30 -19.16 -5.49
N GLY A 184 1.91 -20.33 -5.66
CA GLY A 184 2.42 -21.08 -4.51
C GLY A 184 3.60 -20.36 -3.83
N VAL A 185 3.90 -20.76 -2.59
CA VAL A 185 5.03 -20.22 -1.83
C VAL A 185 6.34 -20.32 -2.63
N GLY A 186 7.02 -19.18 -2.77
CA GLY A 186 8.26 -19.06 -3.55
C GLY A 186 8.10 -19.16 -5.07
N GLN A 187 6.88 -19.12 -5.61
CA GLN A 187 6.61 -19.18 -7.06
C GLN A 187 6.19 -17.84 -7.68
N PHE A 188 6.12 -16.78 -6.87
CA PHE A 188 5.82 -15.43 -7.34
C PHE A 188 6.92 -14.91 -8.28
N LYS A 189 6.48 -14.39 -9.43
CA LYS A 189 7.37 -13.92 -10.51
C LYS A 189 7.66 -12.43 -10.37
N TRP A 190 8.28 -12.05 -9.24
CA TRP A 190 8.53 -10.66 -8.86
C TRP A 190 9.19 -9.81 -9.96
N SER A 191 10.17 -10.37 -10.69
CA SER A 191 10.82 -9.67 -11.81
C SER A 191 9.86 -9.36 -12.96
N VAL A 192 8.93 -10.28 -13.27
CA VAL A 192 7.91 -10.07 -14.30
C VAL A 192 6.94 -8.97 -13.88
N TYR A 193 6.50 -9.00 -12.61
CA TYR A 193 5.60 -7.98 -12.09
C TYR A 193 6.25 -6.60 -12.07
N LEU A 194 7.55 -6.53 -11.74
CA LEU A 194 8.33 -5.28 -11.80
C LEU A 194 8.35 -4.72 -13.23
N ASP A 195 8.74 -5.55 -14.22
CA ASP A 195 8.82 -5.14 -15.62
C ASP A 195 7.47 -4.65 -16.15
N ASP A 196 6.38 -5.34 -15.79
CA ASP A 196 5.02 -4.99 -16.21
C ASP A 196 4.57 -3.64 -15.61
N ILE A 197 4.85 -3.42 -14.31
CA ILE A 197 4.53 -2.15 -13.64
C ILE A 197 5.35 -1.02 -14.24
N GLN A 198 6.66 -1.17 -14.40
CA GLN A 198 7.52 -0.13 -14.96
C GLN A 198 7.09 0.25 -16.38
N ARG A 199 6.70 -0.72 -17.21
CA ARG A 199 6.16 -0.45 -18.56
C ARG A 199 4.85 0.35 -18.51
N ALA A 200 3.95 0.01 -17.58
CA ALA A 200 2.71 0.75 -17.40
C ALA A 200 2.97 2.19 -16.95
N LEU A 201 3.90 2.40 -16.01
CA LEU A 201 4.31 3.74 -15.55
C LEU A 201 4.90 4.58 -16.68
N GLN A 202 5.76 3.99 -17.52
CA GLN A 202 6.34 4.70 -18.67
C GLN A 202 5.28 5.14 -19.69
N THR A 203 4.32 4.28 -20.00
CA THR A 203 3.22 4.60 -20.94
C THR A 203 2.40 5.78 -20.43
N GLN A 204 2.14 5.84 -19.12
CA GLN A 204 1.43 6.95 -18.48
C GLN A 204 2.19 8.29 -18.55
N MET A 205 3.52 8.26 -18.62
CA MET A 205 4.33 9.48 -18.80
C MET A 205 4.27 9.99 -20.24
N GLU A 206 4.23 9.09 -21.23
CA GLU A 206 4.21 9.45 -22.66
C GLU A 206 2.83 9.96 -23.13
N GLU A 207 1.74 9.57 -22.48
CA GLU A 207 0.38 10.05 -22.77
C GLU A 207 0.03 11.39 -22.11
N ALA A 208 0.94 11.99 -21.33
CA ALA A 208 0.73 13.33 -20.77
C ALA A 208 0.64 14.36 -21.93
N PRO A 209 -0.42 15.20 -22.00
CA PRO A 209 -0.57 16.13 -23.11
C PRO A 209 0.63 17.06 -23.16
N LEU A 210 1.30 17.11 -24.32
CA LEU A 210 2.24 18.17 -24.64
C LEU A 210 1.54 19.50 -24.34
N GLU A 211 2.03 20.26 -23.36
CA GLU A 211 1.67 21.66 -23.22
C GLU A 211 2.00 22.32 -24.55
N ILE A 212 0.98 22.59 -25.35
CA ILE A 212 1.10 23.42 -26.53
C ILE A 212 1.37 24.81 -25.99
N GLU A 213 2.65 25.17 -25.89
CA GLU A 213 3.07 26.55 -25.70
C GLU A 213 2.36 27.37 -26.78
N SER A 214 1.36 28.13 -26.33
CA SER A 214 0.60 29.03 -27.18
C SER A 214 1.53 30.16 -27.60
N PRO A 215 1.74 30.44 -28.90
CA PRO A 215 2.63 31.51 -29.33
C PRO A 215 1.91 32.85 -29.22
N ASP A 216 1.65 33.32 -28.01
CA ASP A 216 1.15 34.68 -27.77
C ASP A 216 2.31 35.59 -27.36
N SER A 217 3.09 35.98 -28.37
CA SER A 217 3.81 37.26 -28.35
C SER A 217 3.11 38.22 -29.32
N PRO A 218 2.30 39.18 -28.85
CA PRO A 218 1.88 40.27 -29.70
C PRO A 218 3.05 41.26 -29.82
N ALA A 219 3.56 41.39 -31.04
CA ALA A 219 4.49 42.44 -31.42
C ALA A 219 3.87 43.83 -31.20
N PHE A 220 4.71 44.72 -30.67
CA PHE A 220 4.55 46.18 -30.63
C PHE A 220 3.90 46.76 -31.89
N TYR A 221 2.84 47.57 -31.72
CA TYR A 221 2.62 48.79 -32.51
C TYR A 221 1.97 49.89 -31.63
N PRO A 222 2.27 51.17 -31.90
CA PRO A 222 2.08 52.28 -30.97
C PRO A 222 0.66 52.87 -30.98
N ALA A 223 0.39 53.61 -29.91
CA ALA A 223 -0.87 54.27 -29.58
C ALA A 223 -1.47 55.17 -30.67
N PHE A 224 -2.79 55.12 -30.81
CA PHE A 224 -3.60 56.28 -31.18
C PHE A 224 -4.73 56.48 -30.17
N SER A 225 -4.64 57.64 -29.52
CA SER A 225 -5.61 58.25 -28.63
C SER A 225 -6.85 58.69 -29.40
N LEU A 226 -8.04 58.31 -28.93
CA LEU A 226 -9.26 59.14 -28.95
C LEU A 226 -10.21 58.69 -27.81
N SER A 227 -10.45 59.60 -26.87
CA SER A 227 -11.63 59.66 -26.01
C SER A 227 -12.41 60.94 -26.37
N PRO A 228 -13.64 61.21 -25.86
CA PRO A 228 -14.62 60.36 -25.17
C PRO A 228 -16.07 60.53 -25.72
N LEU A 229 -17.03 59.73 -25.25
CA LEU A 229 -18.38 60.29 -24.97
C LEU A 229 -19.12 59.50 -23.87
N VAL A 230 -19.74 60.27 -22.99
CA VAL A 230 -20.40 59.96 -21.72
C VAL A 230 -21.81 59.40 -21.91
N THR A 231 -22.26 58.58 -20.96
CA THR A 231 -23.58 58.55 -20.25
C THR A 231 -23.88 57.10 -19.85
N SER A 232 -24.59 56.73 -18.78
CA SER A 232 -24.93 57.30 -17.48
C SER A 232 -25.62 56.13 -16.74
N SER A 233 -25.55 56.11 -15.40
CA SER A 233 -26.56 55.50 -14.51
C SER A 233 -26.61 53.96 -14.40
N GLY A 234 -26.45 53.45 -13.17
CA GLY A 234 -26.92 52.11 -12.82
C GLY A 234 -26.24 51.48 -11.61
N VAL A 235 -26.55 51.98 -10.40
CA VAL A 235 -26.26 51.28 -9.13
C VAL A 235 -27.29 50.17 -8.94
N THR A 236 -26.86 48.93 -8.66
CA THR A 236 -27.53 48.10 -7.65
C THR A 236 -26.61 46.99 -7.13
N THR A 237 -26.81 46.69 -5.87
CA THR A 237 -25.97 45.98 -4.92
C THR A 237 -26.57 44.63 -4.53
N PHE A 238 -25.72 43.78 -3.94
CA PHE A 238 -25.98 42.63 -3.04
C PHE A 238 -26.34 41.24 -3.61
N GLY A 239 -25.62 40.24 -3.10
CA GLY A 239 -25.98 38.83 -3.10
C GLY A 239 -24.82 37.90 -2.74
N VAL A 240 -24.40 37.87 -1.47
CA VAL A 240 -23.41 36.93 -0.90
C VAL A 240 -24.14 35.88 -0.05
N PHE A 241 -23.88 34.60 -0.36
CA PHE A 241 -23.95 33.36 0.48
C PHE A 241 -25.24 33.04 1.27
N THR A 242 -25.82 31.82 1.20
CA THR A 242 -25.26 30.54 1.68
C THR A 242 -26.16 29.37 1.24
N PRO A 243 -25.64 28.15 0.96
CA PRO A 243 -26.47 26.96 0.85
C PRO A 243 -26.75 26.33 2.23
N ALA A 244 -27.99 25.90 2.44
CA ALA A 244 -28.45 25.21 3.65
C ALA A 244 -27.92 23.78 3.72
N ILE A 245 -27.46 23.38 4.92
CA ILE A 245 -27.12 22.00 5.28
C ILE A 245 -28.42 21.27 5.67
N PRO A 246 -28.78 20.13 5.05
CA PRO A 246 -29.85 19.28 5.58
C PRO A 246 -29.32 18.45 6.76
N SER A 247 -30.03 18.51 7.88
CA SER A 247 -29.84 17.69 9.07
C SER A 247 -30.08 16.20 8.77
N LEU A 248 -29.08 15.35 8.99
CA LEU A 248 -29.25 13.91 9.09
C LEU A 248 -29.99 13.56 10.39
N GLN A 249 -31.13 12.88 10.27
CA GLN A 249 -31.74 12.14 11.36
C GLN A 249 -31.01 10.82 11.55
N VAL A 250 -30.51 10.59 12.76
CA VAL A 250 -30.02 9.30 13.26
C VAL A 250 -31.23 8.53 13.79
N PRO A 251 -31.47 7.28 13.38
CA PRO A 251 -32.34 6.37 14.11
C PRO A 251 -31.54 5.69 15.23
N ASP A 252 -31.98 5.92 16.46
CA ASP A 252 -31.67 5.10 17.64
C ASP A 252 -32.31 3.71 17.49
N ASP A 253 -31.54 2.65 17.77
CA ASP A 253 -31.97 1.37 18.36
C ASP A 253 -30.71 0.46 18.43
N VAL A 254 -29.95 0.43 19.53
CA VAL A 254 -30.19 -0.25 20.82
C VAL A 254 -30.26 -1.78 20.74
N ASP A 255 -29.13 -2.38 21.14
CA ASP A 255 -28.95 -3.60 21.92
C ASP A 255 -29.89 -4.80 21.73
N LYS A 256 -29.33 -5.88 21.17
CA LYS A 256 -29.54 -7.24 21.72
C LYS A 256 -28.27 -8.07 21.67
N VAL A 257 -27.68 -8.25 22.84
CA VAL A 257 -26.69 -9.27 23.18
C VAL A 257 -27.44 -10.57 23.45
N GLU A 258 -27.19 -11.62 22.68
CA GLU A 258 -27.53 -13.00 23.08
C GLU A 258 -26.24 -13.75 23.44
N GLN A 259 -26.06 -13.94 24.75
CA GLN A 259 -25.20 -14.97 25.31
C GLN A 259 -25.86 -16.32 25.11
N THR A 260 -25.17 -17.26 24.47
CA THR A 260 -25.48 -18.69 24.59
C THR A 260 -24.30 -19.40 25.24
N SER A 261 -24.53 -19.78 26.50
CA SER A 261 -23.76 -20.76 27.23
C SER A 261 -24.16 -22.14 26.75
N LEU A 262 -23.20 -23.03 26.47
CA LEU A 262 -23.43 -24.47 26.46
C LEU A 262 -22.19 -25.18 27.01
N ASN A 263 -22.30 -25.58 28.28
CA ASN A 263 -21.58 -26.71 28.85
C ASN A 263 -22.21 -27.99 28.32
N VAL A 264 -21.42 -28.89 27.71
CA VAL A 264 -21.22 -30.32 28.03
C VAL A 264 -19.91 -30.74 27.38
#